data_AF-A0A512BYA6-F1
#
_entry.id   AF-A0A512BYA6-F1
#
_cell.length_a   1.000
_cell.length_b   1.000
_cell.length_c   1.000
_cell.angle_alpha   90.00
_cell.angle_beta   90.00
_cell.angle_gamma   90.00
#
_symmetry.space_group_name_H-M   'P 1'
#
loop_
_entity.id
_entity.type
_entity.pdbx_description
1 polymer ?
#
loop_
_entity_poly.entity_id
_entity_poly.type
_entity_poly.pdbx_seq_one_letter_code
_entity_poly.pdbx_strand_id
1 'polypeptide(L)'
;MCPPGCLHSICQQATRRGLLKAGFSLGAIAAGASQFTATPVAAATPSAPATPKSFTDIIDLTHTLFEGFPTYDGAKWFSIEPALTWAKDKLNINRWTLMEHTGTHLDAPLHFSENGMTVDQIPITDLVVPLVVINIAARAADNPDAAVTPDDIKAWESKNGAIPEGACVAMNSGWHKLLDSPKFTGADGTGKYHTPGFHAETAQLLMNERSVKGIGVDTLSLDPGIKLGEFPVHYAWLTSGRWGVECLANLDAVPEKGAWLVVGGPKVRGGTGGPSRVLALI
;
A
#
# COMPACT_ATOMS: atom_id res chain seq x y z
N MET A 1 -0.04 14.42 -17.26
CA MET A 1 -1.22 14.73 -18.08
C MET A 1 -0.76 14.90 -19.52
N CYS A 2 -1.41 14.28 -20.50
CA CYS A 2 -1.08 14.56 -21.91
C CYS A 2 -1.24 16.08 -22.17
N PRO A 3 -0.31 16.73 -22.88
CA PRO A 3 -0.43 18.16 -23.18
C PRO A 3 -1.79 18.45 -23.85
N PRO A 4 -2.43 19.60 -23.58
CA PRO A 4 -3.61 20.03 -24.31
C PRO A 4 -3.39 19.90 -25.81
N GLY A 5 -4.29 19.21 -26.51
CA GLY A 5 -4.16 18.95 -27.95
C GLY A 5 -3.33 17.72 -28.34
N CYS A 6 -2.63 17.04 -27.43
CA CYS A 6 -1.88 15.80 -27.76
C CYS A 6 -2.81 14.68 -28.26
N LEU A 7 -3.95 14.47 -27.60
CA LEU A 7 -4.98 13.53 -28.06
C LEU A 7 -5.54 13.91 -29.44
N HIS A 8 -5.74 15.21 -29.68
CA HIS A 8 -6.20 15.72 -30.97
C HIS A 8 -5.14 15.53 -32.07
N SER A 9 -3.87 15.79 -31.76
CA SER A 9 -2.72 15.64 -32.66
C SER A 9 -2.42 14.17 -32.99
N ILE A 10 -2.55 13.24 -32.04
CA ILE A 10 -2.36 11.81 -32.30
C ILE A 10 -3.49 11.29 -33.21
N CYS A 11 -4.76 11.64 -32.93
CA CYS A 11 -5.89 11.31 -33.81
C CYS A 11 -5.75 11.95 -35.21
N GLN A 12 -5.21 13.16 -35.31
CA GLN A 12 -4.88 13.78 -36.59
C GLN A 12 -3.68 13.13 -37.31
N GLN A 13 -2.65 12.69 -36.59
CA GLN A 13 -1.50 12.01 -37.20
C GLN A 13 -1.85 10.59 -37.68
N ALA A 14 -2.74 9.89 -36.98
CA ALA A 14 -3.29 8.60 -37.41
C ALA A 14 -4.07 8.70 -38.74
N THR A 15 -4.74 9.83 -38.98
CA THR A 15 -5.47 10.13 -40.22
C THR A 15 -4.60 10.77 -41.31
N ARG A 16 -3.46 11.37 -40.95
CA ARG A 16 -2.54 12.10 -41.84
C ARG A 16 -1.24 11.36 -42.17
N ARG A 17 -1.22 10.02 -42.19
CA ARG A 17 -0.12 9.23 -42.79
C ARG A 17 -0.02 9.36 -44.33
N GLY A 18 -0.54 10.44 -44.90
CA GLY A 18 -0.11 11.03 -46.16
C GLY A 18 0.06 12.54 -45.97
N LEU A 19 1.23 13.06 -46.37
CA LEU A 19 1.65 14.48 -46.52
C LEU A 19 2.47 15.13 -45.38
N LEU A 20 3.79 14.93 -45.51
CA LEU A 20 4.93 15.88 -45.50
C LEU A 20 4.99 17.14 -44.60
N LYS A 21 6.12 17.21 -43.88
CA LYS A 21 7.12 18.30 -43.61
C LYS A 21 6.69 19.74 -43.27
N ALA A 22 7.10 20.18 -42.07
CA ALA A 22 7.81 21.43 -41.71
C ALA A 22 7.88 21.47 -40.14
N GLY A 23 8.95 21.79 -39.41
CA GLY A 23 10.06 22.71 -39.63
C GLY A 23 9.81 23.99 -38.84
N PHE A 24 10.19 24.08 -37.55
CA PHE A 24 10.27 25.36 -36.82
C PHE A 24 11.32 25.37 -35.71
N SER A 25 11.92 26.55 -35.58
CA SER A 25 13.17 26.94 -34.90
C SER A 25 12.98 27.40 -33.44
N LEU A 26 14.05 27.25 -32.64
CA LEU A 26 14.18 27.74 -31.26
C LEU A 26 14.26 29.27 -31.19
N GLY A 27 13.54 29.86 -30.24
CA GLY A 27 13.73 31.23 -29.77
C GLY A 27 14.26 31.23 -28.33
N ALA A 28 15.39 31.90 -28.11
CA ALA A 28 16.02 32.09 -26.80
C ALA A 28 15.32 33.22 -26.01
N ILE A 29 15.16 33.05 -24.70
CA ILE A 29 14.74 34.12 -23.78
C ILE A 29 15.85 34.31 -22.74
N ALA A 30 16.27 35.56 -22.57
CA ALA A 30 17.33 36.02 -21.71
C ALA A 30 16.97 35.91 -20.21
N ALA A 31 17.93 35.49 -19.40
CA ALA A 31 17.82 35.42 -17.95
C ALA A 31 18.18 36.77 -17.31
N GLY A 32 17.29 37.30 -16.46
CA GLY A 32 17.58 38.38 -15.52
C GLY A 32 18.13 37.82 -14.22
N ALA A 33 19.34 38.24 -13.84
CA ALA A 33 19.97 37.82 -12.59
C ALA A 33 19.55 38.74 -11.44
N SER A 34 18.85 38.19 -10.44
CA SER A 34 18.62 38.83 -9.15
C SER A 34 19.57 38.22 -8.13
N GLN A 35 20.47 39.03 -7.58
CA GLN A 35 21.38 38.62 -6.50
C GLN A 35 20.60 38.53 -5.19
N PHE A 36 20.38 37.30 -4.70
CA PHE A 36 19.97 37.05 -3.33
C PHE A 36 21.24 36.75 -2.50
N THR A 37 21.51 37.57 -1.49
CA THR A 37 22.54 37.31 -0.49
C THR A 37 22.07 36.18 0.43
N ALA A 38 22.60 34.98 0.24
CA ALA A 38 22.33 33.85 1.12
C ALA A 38 23.12 34.00 2.44
N THR A 39 22.41 33.90 3.56
CA THR A 39 23.01 33.71 4.88
C THR A 39 23.60 32.31 4.98
N PRO A 40 24.79 32.13 5.60
CA PRO A 40 25.42 30.83 5.71
C PRO A 40 24.61 29.95 6.67
N VAL A 41 23.98 28.90 6.12
CA VAL A 41 23.43 27.80 6.92
C VAL A 41 24.59 27.07 7.57
N ALA A 42 24.55 26.95 8.90
CA ALA A 42 25.55 26.19 9.66
C ALA A 42 25.69 24.79 9.06
N ALA A 43 26.93 24.41 8.71
CA ALA A 43 27.22 23.13 8.11
C ALA A 43 26.82 22.00 9.06
N ALA A 44 25.83 21.21 8.67
CA ALA A 44 25.46 19.98 9.37
C ALA A 44 26.68 19.06 9.40
N THR A 45 26.97 18.52 10.59
CA THR A 45 28.04 17.55 10.79
C THR A 45 27.80 16.34 9.87
N PRO A 46 28.79 15.86 9.09
CA PRO A 46 28.58 14.74 8.19
C PRO A 46 28.22 13.50 9.00
N SER A 47 27.01 12.98 8.79
CA SER A 47 26.59 11.69 9.33
C SER A 47 27.53 10.60 8.82
N ALA A 48 27.88 9.64 9.67
CA ALA A 48 28.67 8.48 9.27
C ALA A 48 28.12 7.87 7.97
N PRO A 49 28.98 7.42 7.04
CA PRO A 49 28.52 6.84 5.78
C PRO A 49 27.64 5.63 6.09
N ALA A 50 26.38 5.70 5.67
CA ALA A 50 25.45 4.60 5.84
C ALA A 50 25.98 3.35 5.13
N THR A 51 25.95 2.21 5.79
CA THR A 51 26.26 0.92 5.15
C THR A 51 25.30 0.73 3.97
N PRO A 52 25.82 0.51 2.74
CA PRO A 52 24.96 0.32 1.59
C PRO A 52 24.08 -0.91 1.78
N LYS A 53 22.77 -0.74 1.55
CA LYS A 53 21.82 -1.87 1.48
C LYS A 53 21.86 -2.44 0.07
N SER A 54 21.95 -3.75 -0.02
CA SER A 54 21.82 -4.50 -1.27
C SER A 54 20.66 -5.47 -1.14
N PHE A 55 19.90 -5.60 -2.22
CA PHE A 55 18.80 -6.56 -2.33
C PHE A 55 19.11 -7.54 -3.44
N THR A 56 18.78 -8.80 -3.21
CA THR A 56 19.00 -9.93 -4.10
C THR A 56 17.75 -10.28 -4.90
N ASP A 57 16.57 -9.96 -4.36
CA ASP A 57 15.29 -10.25 -5.01
C ASP A 57 14.21 -9.23 -4.61
N ILE A 58 13.10 -9.24 -5.37
CA ILE A 58 11.92 -8.41 -5.12
C ILE A 58 10.67 -9.28 -5.25
N ILE A 59 9.91 -9.39 -4.17
CA ILE A 59 8.60 -10.06 -4.15
C ILE A 59 7.50 -9.00 -4.27
N ASP A 60 6.60 -9.19 -5.23
CA ASP A 60 5.40 -8.39 -5.36
C ASP A 60 4.33 -8.88 -4.38
N LEU A 61 3.96 -8.03 -3.44
CA LEU A 61 2.95 -8.31 -2.41
C LEU A 61 1.58 -7.74 -2.77
N THR A 62 1.32 -7.52 -4.06
CA THR A 62 0.12 -6.84 -4.54
C THR A 62 -0.74 -7.79 -5.36
N HIS A 63 -2.02 -7.91 -5.01
CA HIS A 63 -2.98 -8.55 -5.90
C HIS A 63 -3.26 -7.68 -7.12
N THR A 64 -3.49 -8.31 -8.27
CA THR A 64 -3.97 -7.56 -9.44
C THR A 64 -5.34 -6.96 -9.11
N LEU A 65 -5.51 -5.67 -9.34
CA LEU A 65 -6.82 -5.01 -9.22
C LEU A 65 -7.65 -5.31 -10.47
N PHE A 66 -8.86 -5.82 -10.29
CA PHE A 66 -9.78 -6.15 -11.37
C PHE A 66 -11.23 -5.80 -10.99
N GLU A 67 -12.10 -5.71 -11.98
CA GLU A 67 -13.52 -5.48 -11.74
C GLU A 67 -14.13 -6.68 -10.99
N GLY A 68 -14.69 -6.43 -9.81
CA GLY A 68 -15.21 -7.50 -8.95
C GLY A 68 -14.17 -8.06 -7.98
N PHE A 69 -13.05 -7.35 -7.75
CA PHE A 69 -12.21 -7.61 -6.58
C PHE A 69 -13.12 -7.68 -5.33
N PRO A 70 -13.01 -8.73 -4.49
CA PRO A 70 -13.96 -8.94 -3.40
C PRO A 70 -14.02 -7.77 -2.42
N THR A 71 -15.24 -7.41 -2.00
CA THR A 71 -15.53 -6.44 -0.93
C THR A 71 -16.49 -7.05 0.07
N TYR A 72 -16.62 -6.45 1.25
CA TYR A 72 -17.55 -6.92 2.29
C TYR A 72 -19.01 -6.89 1.85
N ASP A 73 -19.43 -5.82 1.17
CA ASP A 73 -20.80 -5.62 0.69
C ASP A 73 -21.07 -6.28 -0.69
N GLY A 74 -20.06 -6.89 -1.31
CA GLY A 74 -20.11 -7.39 -2.67
C GLY A 74 -20.31 -6.32 -3.74
N ALA A 75 -20.25 -5.03 -3.38
CA ALA A 75 -20.40 -3.94 -4.31
C ALA A 75 -19.14 -3.78 -5.16
N LYS A 76 -19.34 -3.37 -6.42
CA LYS A 76 -18.25 -3.12 -7.35
C LYS A 76 -17.57 -1.78 -7.02
N TRP A 77 -16.56 -1.82 -6.16
CA TRP A 77 -15.81 -0.62 -5.75
C TRP A 77 -14.75 -0.19 -6.78
N PHE A 78 -14.37 -1.05 -7.71
CA PHE A 78 -13.47 -0.72 -8.83
C PHE A 78 -14.14 -1.00 -10.19
N SER A 79 -14.01 -0.03 -11.10
CA SER A 79 -14.39 -0.17 -12.50
C SER A 79 -13.33 0.41 -13.42
N ILE A 80 -13.21 -0.21 -14.60
CA ILE A 80 -12.26 0.16 -15.65
C ILE A 80 -12.97 0.14 -17.00
N GLU A 81 -12.96 1.28 -17.68
CA GLU A 81 -13.56 1.41 -19.01
C GLU A 81 -12.57 2.01 -20.02
N PRO A 82 -12.57 1.58 -21.29
CA PRO A 82 -11.75 2.21 -22.31
C PRO A 82 -12.18 3.66 -22.55
N ALA A 83 -11.30 4.62 -22.26
CA ALA A 83 -11.49 6.01 -22.64
C ALA A 83 -11.00 6.27 -24.08
N LEU A 84 -9.91 5.61 -24.48
CA LEU A 84 -9.34 5.63 -25.82
C LEU A 84 -8.80 4.23 -26.18
N THR A 85 -8.88 3.87 -27.46
CA THR A 85 -8.52 2.54 -27.94
C THR A 85 -7.55 2.60 -29.11
N TRP A 86 -6.66 1.60 -29.22
CA TRP A 86 -5.73 1.50 -30.34
C TRP A 86 -6.44 1.47 -31.71
N ALA A 87 -7.57 0.78 -31.80
CA ALA A 87 -8.33 0.65 -33.05
C ALA A 87 -8.71 2.03 -33.62
N LYS A 88 -9.25 2.90 -32.76
CA LYS A 88 -9.77 4.22 -33.11
C LYS A 88 -8.72 5.34 -33.00
N ASP A 89 -7.98 5.37 -31.91
CA ASP A 89 -7.19 6.53 -31.47
C ASP A 89 -5.68 6.30 -31.58
N LYS A 90 -5.25 5.06 -31.90
CA LYS A 90 -3.82 4.64 -31.94
C LYS A 90 -3.07 4.87 -30.64
N LEU A 91 -3.81 4.89 -29.52
CA LEU A 91 -3.31 4.90 -28.16
C LEU A 91 -4.36 4.27 -27.23
N ASN A 92 -3.92 3.66 -26.13
CA ASN A 92 -4.82 3.04 -25.15
C ASN A 92 -4.82 3.86 -23.86
N ILE A 93 -6.01 4.28 -23.42
CA ILE A 93 -6.21 4.89 -22.09
C ILE A 93 -7.50 4.31 -21.54
N ASN A 94 -7.46 3.85 -20.28
CA ASN A 94 -8.65 3.48 -19.54
C ASN A 94 -8.96 4.55 -18.50
N ARG A 95 -10.25 4.77 -18.23
CA ARG A 95 -10.72 5.53 -17.08
C ARG A 95 -11.03 4.57 -15.95
N TRP A 96 -10.58 4.91 -14.74
CA TRP A 96 -10.87 4.15 -13.53
C TRP A 96 -11.79 4.95 -12.61
N THR A 97 -12.72 4.26 -11.98
CA THR A 97 -13.45 4.74 -10.79
C THR A 97 -13.16 3.75 -9.68
N LEU A 98 -12.74 4.25 -8.51
CA LEU A 98 -12.31 3.42 -7.38
C LEU A 98 -12.78 4.02 -6.04
N MET A 99 -13.11 3.16 -5.07
CA MET A 99 -13.15 3.52 -3.65
C MET A 99 -11.79 3.21 -3.01
N GLU A 100 -11.32 4.07 -2.10
CA GLU A 100 -9.92 4.09 -1.64
C GLU A 100 -9.43 2.73 -1.11
N HIS A 101 -10.29 2.01 -0.39
CA HIS A 101 -9.99 0.74 0.27
C HIS A 101 -10.33 -0.48 -0.60
N THR A 102 -9.87 -0.47 -1.86
CA THR A 102 -10.10 -1.58 -2.80
C THR A 102 -8.78 -2.25 -3.18
N GLY A 103 -8.74 -3.59 -3.13
CA GLY A 103 -7.55 -4.36 -3.47
C GLY A 103 -6.50 -4.31 -2.37
N THR A 104 -5.24 -4.59 -2.73
CA THR A 104 -4.10 -4.29 -1.85
C THR A 104 -4.00 -2.79 -1.66
N HIS A 105 -4.16 -2.30 -0.44
CA HIS A 105 -4.29 -0.87 -0.16
C HIS A 105 -3.68 -0.49 1.18
N LEU A 106 -3.31 0.78 1.30
CA LEU A 106 -2.82 1.39 2.54
C LEU A 106 -3.98 2.08 3.25
N ASP A 107 -4.04 1.92 4.57
CA ASP A 107 -4.89 2.71 5.46
C ASP A 107 -4.08 3.81 6.13
N ALA A 108 -4.53 5.06 5.96
CA ALA A 108 -3.97 6.20 6.67
C ALA A 108 -4.69 6.40 8.03
N PRO A 109 -4.05 7.04 9.01
CA PRO A 109 -4.66 7.34 10.30
C PRO A 109 -6.05 8.01 10.23
N LEU A 110 -6.28 8.87 9.23
CA LEU A 110 -7.57 9.55 9.04
C LEU A 110 -8.74 8.56 8.83
N HIS A 111 -8.49 7.35 8.30
CA HIS A 111 -9.55 6.39 8.00
C HIS A 111 -10.46 6.06 9.20
N PHE A 112 -9.90 6.01 10.41
CA PHE A 112 -10.62 5.73 11.66
C PHE A 112 -10.46 6.83 12.73
N SER A 113 -10.13 8.07 12.32
CA SER A 113 -9.97 9.18 13.25
C SER A 113 -10.50 10.50 12.68
N GLU A 114 -10.85 11.45 13.55
CA GLU A 114 -11.38 12.75 13.11
C GLU A 114 -10.30 13.64 12.47
N ASN A 115 -9.06 13.57 12.98
CA ASN A 115 -7.97 14.51 12.65
C ASN A 115 -6.63 13.79 12.38
N GLY A 116 -6.66 12.51 12.02
CA GLY A 116 -5.45 11.75 11.68
C GLY A 116 -4.78 12.22 10.40
N MET A 117 -3.55 11.78 10.19
CA MET A 117 -2.84 12.01 8.93
C MET A 117 -3.60 11.39 7.75
N THR A 118 -3.67 12.14 6.66
CA THR A 118 -4.09 11.66 5.35
C THR A 118 -2.94 10.93 4.66
N VAL A 119 -3.24 10.14 3.62
CA VAL A 119 -2.21 9.38 2.88
C VAL A 119 -1.09 10.26 2.33
N ASP A 120 -1.38 11.49 1.93
CA ASP A 120 -0.37 12.43 1.42
C ASP A 120 0.52 13.08 2.51
N GLN A 121 0.14 12.93 3.78
CA GLN A 121 0.86 13.47 4.94
C GLN A 121 1.77 12.44 5.62
N ILE A 122 1.61 11.15 5.33
CA ILE A 122 2.49 10.11 5.88
C ILE A 122 3.92 10.36 5.40
N PRO A 123 4.93 10.41 6.31
CA PRO A 123 6.31 10.54 5.92
C PRO A 123 6.73 9.42 4.97
N ILE A 124 7.36 9.76 3.85
CA ILE A 124 7.76 8.75 2.85
C ILE A 124 8.77 7.74 3.42
N THR A 125 9.55 8.15 4.42
CA THR A 125 10.48 7.29 5.16
C THR A 125 9.76 6.21 5.97
N ASP A 126 8.49 6.43 6.34
CA ASP A 126 7.67 5.48 7.08
C ASP A 126 7.01 4.46 6.14
N LEU A 127 7.17 4.60 4.81
CA LEU A 127 6.67 3.67 3.78
C LEU A 127 7.78 2.82 3.13
N VAL A 128 9.03 2.99 3.58
CA VAL A 128 10.19 2.17 3.20
C VAL A 128 10.87 1.70 4.47
N VAL A 129 10.47 0.54 4.98
CA VAL A 129 10.78 0.10 6.35
C VAL A 129 11.19 -1.36 6.41
N PRO A 130 11.89 -1.82 7.46
CA PRO A 130 12.12 -3.25 7.69
C PRO A 130 10.78 -4.01 7.73
N LEU A 131 10.74 -5.21 7.14
CA LEU A 131 9.58 -6.08 7.14
C LEU A 131 9.82 -7.29 8.05
N VAL A 132 8.88 -7.51 8.96
CA VAL A 132 8.78 -8.70 9.82
C VAL A 132 7.56 -9.48 9.38
N VAL A 133 7.72 -10.77 9.08
CA VAL A 133 6.60 -11.65 8.72
C VAL A 133 6.33 -12.63 9.86
N ILE A 134 5.11 -12.57 10.41
CA ILE A 134 4.59 -13.50 11.41
C ILE A 134 3.70 -14.52 10.70
N ASN A 135 4.13 -15.77 10.64
CA ASN A 135 3.39 -16.82 9.96
C ASN A 135 2.44 -17.54 10.92
N ILE A 136 1.14 -17.46 10.65
CA ILE A 136 0.07 -18.17 11.37
C ILE A 136 -0.76 -19.07 10.46
N ALA A 137 -0.29 -19.36 9.23
CA ALA A 137 -1.09 -20.00 8.19
C ALA A 137 -1.69 -21.36 8.60
N ALA A 138 -0.94 -22.17 9.34
CA ALA A 138 -1.46 -23.45 9.86
C ALA A 138 -2.63 -23.22 10.83
N ARG A 139 -2.53 -22.26 11.74
CA ARG A 139 -3.60 -21.91 12.69
C ARG A 139 -4.81 -21.31 11.97
N ALA A 140 -4.59 -20.48 10.95
CA ALA A 140 -5.65 -19.87 10.16
C ALA A 140 -6.42 -20.89 9.30
N ALA A 141 -5.73 -21.94 8.82
CA ALA A 141 -6.37 -23.03 8.09
C ALA A 141 -7.35 -23.84 8.98
N ASP A 142 -7.02 -24.00 10.27
CA ASP A 142 -7.86 -24.70 11.25
C ASP A 142 -8.95 -23.80 11.85
N ASN A 143 -8.64 -22.52 12.06
CA ASN A 143 -9.54 -21.53 12.64
C ASN A 143 -9.50 -20.22 11.83
N PRO A 144 -10.57 -19.89 11.08
CA PRO A 144 -10.62 -18.65 10.29
C PRO A 144 -10.62 -17.37 11.16
N ASP A 145 -10.90 -17.47 12.46
CA ASP A 145 -10.81 -16.34 13.41
C ASP A 145 -9.45 -16.30 14.13
N ALA A 146 -8.43 -17.02 13.64
CA ALA A 146 -7.09 -17.01 14.24
C ALA A 146 -6.47 -15.60 14.18
N ALA A 147 -5.87 -15.16 15.29
CA ALA A 147 -5.23 -13.86 15.36
C ALA A 147 -3.73 -13.96 15.69
N VAL A 148 -2.94 -13.01 15.22
CA VAL A 148 -1.58 -12.81 15.75
C VAL A 148 -1.69 -12.34 17.19
N THR A 149 -1.04 -13.05 18.11
CA THR A 149 -1.07 -12.82 19.56
C THR A 149 0.25 -12.21 20.06
N PRO A 150 0.29 -11.65 21.29
CA PRO A 150 1.53 -11.20 21.92
C PRO A 150 2.59 -12.31 22.02
N ASP A 151 2.16 -13.57 22.18
CA ASP A 151 3.07 -14.70 22.28
C ASP A 151 3.69 -15.08 20.93
N ASP A 152 2.96 -14.88 19.81
CA ASP A 152 3.54 -15.02 18.47
C ASP A 152 4.69 -14.02 18.26
N ILE A 153 4.54 -12.78 18.76
CA ILE A 153 5.59 -11.75 18.70
C ILE A 153 6.80 -12.17 19.52
N LYS A 154 6.62 -12.57 20.78
CA LYS A 154 7.72 -13.02 21.65
C LYS A 154 8.44 -14.24 21.08
N ALA A 155 7.70 -15.19 20.51
CA ALA A 155 8.26 -16.38 19.89
C ALA A 155 9.10 -16.02 18.66
N TRP A 156 8.60 -15.12 17.81
CA TRP A 156 9.37 -14.60 16.68
C TRP A 156 10.65 -13.89 17.15
N GLU A 157 10.57 -13.03 18.16
CA GLU A 157 11.74 -12.32 18.69
C GLU A 157 12.78 -13.26 19.29
N SER A 158 12.35 -14.31 19.99
CA SER A 158 13.24 -15.33 20.54
C SER A 158 14.02 -16.08 19.46
N LYS A 159 13.44 -16.25 18.27
CA LYS A 159 14.08 -16.93 17.12
C LYS A 159 14.91 -15.97 16.27
N ASN A 160 14.43 -14.75 16.07
CA ASN A 160 14.89 -13.85 15.00
C ASN A 160 15.68 -12.64 15.51
N GLY A 161 15.61 -12.34 16.82
CA GLY A 161 16.09 -11.12 17.44
C GLY A 161 14.97 -10.08 17.60
N ALA A 162 15.28 -8.93 18.22
CA ALA A 162 14.30 -7.87 18.42
C ALA A 162 13.70 -7.38 17.08
N ILE A 163 12.42 -7.03 17.09
CA ILE A 163 11.78 -6.34 15.95
C ILE A 163 12.52 -5.00 15.72
N PRO A 164 12.97 -4.71 14.49
CA PRO A 164 13.63 -3.44 14.21
C PRO A 164 12.71 -2.24 14.47
N GLU A 165 13.27 -1.16 15.02
CA GLU A 165 12.55 0.09 15.18
C GLU A 165 12.01 0.59 13.83
N GLY A 166 10.76 1.06 13.83
CA GLY A 166 10.14 1.58 12.62
C GLY A 166 9.66 0.51 11.64
N ALA A 167 9.77 -0.78 11.96
CA ALA A 167 9.36 -1.86 11.08
C ALA A 167 7.86 -1.86 10.76
N CYS A 168 7.53 -2.60 9.70
CA CYS A 168 6.19 -3.14 9.47
C CYS A 168 6.14 -4.60 9.93
N VAL A 169 5.10 -4.96 10.69
CA VAL A 169 4.83 -6.35 11.08
C VAL A 169 3.65 -6.86 10.25
N ALA A 170 3.91 -7.79 9.34
CA ALA A 170 2.91 -8.39 8.48
C ALA A 170 2.52 -9.80 8.95
N MET A 171 1.23 -10.07 8.99
CA MET A 171 0.66 -11.39 9.22
C MET A 171 0.58 -12.16 7.90
N ASN A 172 1.23 -13.31 7.84
CA ASN A 172 1.01 -14.30 6.81
C ASN A 172 0.05 -15.37 7.35
N SER A 173 -1.21 -15.33 6.95
CA SER A 173 -2.20 -16.36 7.28
C SER A 173 -2.47 -17.33 6.12
N GLY A 174 -1.86 -17.08 4.96
CA GLY A 174 -2.10 -17.83 3.72
C GLY A 174 -3.41 -17.46 3.03
N TRP A 175 -4.12 -16.44 3.53
CA TRP A 175 -5.46 -16.07 3.06
C TRP A 175 -5.46 -15.49 1.66
N HIS A 176 -4.35 -14.91 1.22
CA HIS A 176 -4.17 -14.40 -0.14
C HIS A 176 -4.53 -15.43 -1.23
N LYS A 177 -4.35 -16.72 -0.93
CA LYS A 177 -4.63 -17.85 -1.85
C LYS A 177 -6.12 -18.05 -2.09
N LEU A 178 -6.97 -17.44 -1.26
CA LEU A 178 -8.41 -17.57 -1.33
C LEU A 178 -9.07 -16.51 -2.23
N LEU A 179 -8.32 -15.57 -2.83
CA LEU A 179 -8.90 -14.44 -3.58
C LEU A 179 -10.00 -14.84 -4.59
N ASP A 180 -9.78 -15.93 -5.33
CA ASP A 180 -10.74 -16.42 -6.34
C ASP A 180 -11.87 -17.29 -5.75
N SER A 181 -11.93 -17.42 -4.42
CA SER A 181 -12.91 -18.20 -3.68
C SER A 181 -13.88 -17.29 -2.92
N PRO A 182 -15.17 -17.67 -2.81
CA PRO A 182 -16.12 -16.97 -1.92
C PRO A 182 -15.67 -16.89 -0.45
N LYS A 183 -14.72 -17.75 -0.04
CA LYS A 183 -14.15 -17.75 1.31
C LYS A 183 -13.27 -16.53 1.60
N PHE A 184 -12.77 -15.81 0.58
CA PHE A 184 -11.88 -14.68 0.78
C PHE A 184 -12.47 -13.61 1.70
N THR A 185 -13.76 -13.33 1.55
CA THR A 185 -14.44 -12.33 2.39
C THR A 185 -14.67 -12.80 3.81
N GLY A 186 -14.64 -14.11 4.06
CA GLY A 186 -14.98 -14.71 5.35
C GLY A 186 -16.47 -14.61 5.72
N ALA A 187 -17.35 -14.15 4.81
CA ALA A 187 -18.76 -13.92 5.14
C ALA A 187 -19.49 -15.22 5.53
N ASP A 188 -20.21 -15.20 6.65
CA ASP A 188 -21.03 -16.33 7.12
C ASP A 188 -22.52 -16.23 6.71
N GLY A 189 -22.91 -15.11 6.08
CA GLY A 189 -24.28 -14.81 5.68
C GLY A 189 -25.17 -14.24 6.80
N THR A 190 -24.64 -14.04 8.01
CA THR A 190 -25.34 -13.45 9.18
C THR A 190 -24.90 -12.02 9.49
N GLY A 191 -23.97 -11.47 8.69
CA GLY A 191 -23.35 -10.17 8.92
C GLY A 191 -22.08 -10.24 9.77
N LYS A 192 -21.56 -11.46 10.00
CA LYS A 192 -20.24 -11.70 10.57
C LYS A 192 -19.27 -12.17 9.48
N TYR A 193 -18.00 -11.83 9.65
CA TYR A 193 -16.93 -12.23 8.75
C TYR A 193 -15.84 -12.93 9.54
N HIS A 194 -15.34 -14.02 9.01
CA HIS A 194 -14.36 -14.89 9.62
C HIS A 194 -13.07 -14.85 8.81
N THR A 195 -12.20 -13.93 9.19
CA THR A 195 -10.87 -13.78 8.60
C THR A 195 -9.84 -13.61 9.72
N PRO A 196 -8.60 -14.08 9.50
CA PRO A 196 -7.51 -13.80 10.41
C PRO A 196 -7.19 -12.31 10.52
N GLY A 197 -6.46 -11.93 11.57
CA GLY A 197 -6.05 -10.55 11.80
C GLY A 197 -5.13 -10.41 13.02
N PHE A 198 -5.02 -9.22 13.56
CA PHE A 198 -4.24 -8.96 14.78
C PHE A 198 -5.12 -8.99 16.02
N HIS A 199 -4.66 -9.59 17.12
CA HIS A 199 -5.34 -9.39 18.40
C HIS A 199 -5.11 -7.95 18.89
N ALA A 200 -6.11 -7.36 19.56
CA ALA A 200 -6.00 -5.98 20.06
C ALA A 200 -4.81 -5.79 21.02
N GLU A 201 -4.53 -6.78 21.88
CA GLU A 201 -3.34 -6.76 22.75
C GLU A 201 -2.03 -6.81 21.97
N THR A 202 -2.00 -7.49 20.82
CA THR A 202 -0.83 -7.51 19.93
C THR A 202 -0.59 -6.13 19.34
N ALA A 203 -1.65 -5.47 18.86
CA ALA A 203 -1.56 -4.09 18.39
C ALA A 203 -1.01 -3.17 19.49
N GLN A 204 -1.48 -3.28 20.73
CA GLN A 204 -0.96 -2.52 21.86
C GLN A 204 0.52 -2.80 22.16
N LEU A 205 0.94 -4.06 22.18
CA LEU A 205 2.35 -4.42 22.38
C LEU A 205 3.25 -3.83 21.29
N LEU A 206 2.85 -3.94 20.02
CA LEU A 206 3.61 -3.41 18.89
C LEU A 206 3.72 -1.88 18.93
N MET A 207 2.65 -1.19 19.35
CA MET A 207 2.63 0.27 19.51
C MET A 207 3.49 0.74 20.67
N ASN A 208 3.33 0.13 21.84
CA ASN A 208 3.84 0.68 23.10
C ASN A 208 5.27 0.23 23.41
N GLU A 209 5.67 -0.94 22.90
CA GLU A 209 6.91 -1.56 23.32
C GLU A 209 7.89 -1.88 22.18
N ARG A 210 7.47 -1.81 20.90
CA ARG A 210 8.32 -2.19 19.74
C ARG A 210 8.48 -1.08 18.69
N SER A 211 7.86 0.08 18.89
CA SER A 211 7.96 1.23 17.97
C SER A 211 7.66 0.88 16.51
N VAL A 212 6.74 -0.05 16.28
CA VAL A 212 6.29 -0.45 14.93
C VAL A 212 5.48 0.69 14.31
N LYS A 213 5.66 0.89 13.01
CA LYS A 213 5.02 1.98 12.23
C LYS A 213 3.85 1.50 11.40
N GLY A 214 3.91 0.26 10.93
CA GLY A 214 2.89 -0.35 10.11
C GLY A 214 2.55 -1.78 10.53
N ILE A 215 1.30 -2.18 10.29
CA ILE A 215 0.91 -3.59 10.29
C ILE A 215 0.34 -3.95 8.92
N GLY A 216 0.49 -5.22 8.55
CA GLY A 216 0.01 -5.73 7.27
C GLY A 216 -0.75 -7.04 7.42
N VAL A 217 -1.79 -7.26 6.62
CA VAL A 217 -2.54 -8.52 6.57
C VAL A 217 -2.77 -8.97 5.13
N ASP A 218 -2.92 -10.27 4.93
CA ASP A 218 -3.33 -10.89 3.67
C ASP A 218 -4.86 -11.09 3.55
N THR A 219 -5.62 -10.47 4.45
CA THR A 219 -7.09 -10.48 4.54
C THR A 219 -7.68 -9.10 4.17
N LEU A 220 -9.01 -8.98 4.18
CA LEU A 220 -9.75 -7.71 3.98
C LEU A 220 -9.81 -6.82 5.23
N SER A 221 -9.22 -7.23 6.36
CA SER A 221 -9.24 -6.43 7.58
C SER A 221 -8.04 -6.71 8.49
N LEU A 222 -7.48 -5.65 9.08
CA LEU A 222 -6.56 -5.75 10.22
C LEU A 222 -7.17 -6.47 11.43
N ASP A 223 -8.50 -6.42 11.58
CA ASP A 223 -9.24 -7.02 12.67
C ASP A 223 -9.63 -8.49 12.35
N PRO A 224 -9.45 -9.42 13.30
CA PRO A 224 -9.89 -10.80 13.13
C PRO A 224 -11.39 -10.93 13.42
N GLY A 225 -12.08 -11.80 12.66
CA GLY A 225 -13.42 -12.27 13.02
C GLY A 225 -14.47 -11.16 13.17
N ILE A 226 -14.47 -10.16 12.30
CA ILE A 226 -15.24 -8.92 12.47
C ILE A 226 -16.76 -9.13 12.48
N LYS A 227 -17.42 -8.34 13.31
CA LYS A 227 -18.83 -7.99 13.19
C LYS A 227 -18.92 -6.54 12.76
N LEU A 228 -19.71 -6.24 11.73
CA LEU A 228 -19.77 -4.88 11.17
C LEU A 228 -20.03 -3.83 12.25
N GLY A 229 -19.17 -2.80 12.27
CA GLY A 229 -19.18 -1.73 13.27
C GLY A 229 -18.24 -1.95 14.46
N GLU A 230 -17.60 -3.11 14.58
CA GLU A 230 -16.66 -3.43 15.65
C GLU A 230 -15.25 -3.64 15.06
N PHE A 231 -14.39 -2.62 15.17
CA PHE A 231 -13.02 -2.61 14.61
C PHE A 231 -11.97 -2.19 15.65
N PRO A 232 -11.79 -2.95 16.75
CA PRO A 232 -10.93 -2.55 17.86
C PRO A 232 -9.46 -2.34 17.46
N VAL A 233 -8.92 -3.11 16.52
CA VAL A 233 -7.56 -2.94 16.02
C VAL A 233 -7.46 -1.68 15.18
N HIS A 234 -8.36 -1.43 14.24
CA HIS A 234 -8.33 -0.19 13.45
C HIS A 234 -8.39 1.05 14.36
N TYR A 235 -9.35 1.08 15.29
CA TYR A 235 -9.49 2.21 16.21
C TYR A 235 -8.26 2.38 17.10
N ALA A 236 -7.70 1.32 17.66
CA ALA A 236 -6.51 1.44 18.49
C ALA A 236 -5.25 1.82 17.67
N TRP A 237 -5.08 1.20 16.50
CA TRP A 237 -3.88 1.31 15.69
C TRP A 237 -3.83 2.61 14.88
N LEU A 238 -4.85 2.92 14.09
CA LEU A 238 -4.83 4.05 13.16
C LEU A 238 -4.92 5.39 13.92
N THR A 239 -5.72 5.47 14.99
CA THR A 239 -5.81 6.69 15.82
C THR A 239 -4.48 7.02 16.52
N SER A 240 -3.59 6.05 16.67
CA SER A 240 -2.24 6.26 17.21
C SER A 240 -1.27 6.95 16.23
N GLY A 241 -1.73 7.26 15.00
CA GLY A 241 -0.93 7.88 13.95
C GLY A 241 -0.12 6.88 13.12
N ARG A 242 -0.43 5.58 13.21
CA ARG A 242 0.22 4.50 12.45
C ARG A 242 -0.62 4.09 11.24
N TRP A 243 -0.01 3.41 10.29
CA TRP A 243 -0.66 3.00 9.04
C TRP A 243 -0.87 1.49 8.97
N GLY A 244 -1.81 1.06 8.12
CA GLY A 244 -2.11 -0.35 7.86
C GLY A 244 -1.96 -0.69 6.38
N VAL A 245 -1.76 -1.96 6.05
CA VAL A 245 -1.89 -2.46 4.67
C VAL A 245 -2.70 -3.74 4.67
N GLU A 246 -3.73 -3.79 3.84
CA GLU A 246 -4.61 -4.94 3.72
C GLU A 246 -4.47 -5.61 2.36
N CYS A 247 -4.99 -6.84 2.25
CA CYS A 247 -4.94 -7.65 1.04
C CYS A 247 -3.52 -7.81 0.47
N LEU A 248 -2.52 -8.04 1.32
CA LEU A 248 -1.17 -8.39 0.87
C LEU A 248 -1.17 -9.77 0.20
N ALA A 249 -0.52 -9.86 -0.96
CA ALA A 249 -0.28 -11.11 -1.67
C ALA A 249 1.09 -11.71 -1.30
N ASN A 250 1.29 -13.01 -1.56
CA ASN A 250 2.61 -13.66 -1.61
C ASN A 250 3.51 -13.53 -0.37
N LEU A 251 2.96 -13.24 0.81
CA LEU A 251 3.73 -13.16 2.06
C LEU A 251 4.42 -14.47 2.44
N ASP A 252 3.98 -15.61 1.89
CA ASP A 252 4.63 -16.92 2.05
C ASP A 252 5.92 -17.08 1.26
N ALA A 253 6.21 -16.18 0.31
CA ALA A 253 7.48 -16.12 -0.40
C ALA A 253 8.51 -15.19 0.30
N VAL A 254 8.11 -14.47 1.34
CA VAL A 254 8.97 -13.52 2.07
C VAL A 254 9.59 -14.22 3.29
N PRO A 255 10.91 -14.08 3.53
CA PRO A 255 11.53 -14.59 4.75
C PRO A 255 10.98 -13.87 5.99
N GLU A 256 10.93 -14.58 7.12
CA GLU A 256 10.44 -14.03 8.40
C GLU A 256 11.13 -12.74 8.82
N LYS A 257 12.42 -12.56 8.46
CA LYS A 257 13.24 -11.40 8.78
C LYS A 257 14.19 -11.03 7.64
N GLY A 258 14.67 -9.78 7.65
CA GLY A 258 15.72 -9.29 6.75
C GLY A 258 15.21 -8.56 5.52
N ALA A 259 13.93 -8.75 5.17
CA ALA A 259 13.28 -8.05 4.09
C ALA A 259 12.99 -6.57 4.43
N TRP A 260 12.81 -5.76 3.39
CA TRP A 260 12.32 -4.37 3.46
C TRP A 260 10.99 -4.25 2.73
N LEU A 261 10.00 -3.64 3.36
CA LEU A 261 8.73 -3.30 2.74
C LEU A 261 8.85 -1.95 2.04
N VAL A 262 8.32 -1.86 0.81
CA VAL A 262 8.04 -0.61 0.11
C VAL A 262 6.55 -0.54 -0.15
N VAL A 263 5.87 0.47 0.39
CA VAL A 263 4.46 0.75 0.11
C VAL A 263 4.38 1.94 -0.83
N GLY A 264 4.22 1.66 -2.14
CA GLY A 264 4.05 2.68 -3.16
C GLY A 264 2.57 2.90 -3.47
N GLY A 265 2.11 4.15 -3.56
CA GLY A 265 0.72 4.44 -3.90
C GLY A 265 0.51 5.87 -4.39
N PRO A 266 -0.68 6.20 -4.92
CA PRO A 266 -1.01 7.57 -5.28
C PRO A 266 -0.96 8.50 -4.06
N LYS A 267 -0.27 9.64 -4.19
CA LYS A 267 -0.23 10.68 -3.16
C LYS A 267 -1.48 11.58 -3.25
N VAL A 268 -2.63 11.06 -2.84
CA VAL A 268 -3.92 11.76 -2.93
C VAL A 268 -4.08 12.73 -1.77
N ARG A 269 -4.25 14.03 -2.10
CA ARG A 269 -4.49 15.07 -1.10
C ARG A 269 -5.77 14.78 -0.33
N GLY A 270 -5.68 14.63 0.99
CA GLY A 270 -6.84 14.41 1.83
C GLY A 270 -7.37 12.98 1.83
N GLY A 271 -6.68 12.03 1.19
CA GLY A 271 -7.15 10.65 1.11
C GLY A 271 -7.04 9.91 2.43
N THR A 272 -8.01 9.01 2.71
CA THR A 272 -8.01 8.16 3.91
C THR A 272 -7.22 6.87 3.72
N GLY A 273 -6.89 6.55 2.48
CA GLY A 273 -6.08 5.40 2.11
C GLY A 273 -5.84 5.38 0.60
N GLY A 274 -5.61 4.19 0.06
CA GLY A 274 -5.59 4.01 -1.40
C GLY A 274 -4.93 2.73 -1.87
N PRO A 275 -5.30 2.23 -3.06
CA PRO A 275 -4.66 1.07 -3.67
C PRO A 275 -3.16 1.32 -3.82
N SER A 276 -2.37 0.34 -3.41
CA SER A 276 -0.93 0.45 -3.25
C SER A 276 -0.22 -0.71 -3.97
N ARG A 277 0.88 -0.40 -4.64
CA ARG A 277 1.86 -1.40 -5.11
C ARG A 277 2.86 -1.64 -4.00
N VAL A 278 2.74 -2.79 -3.35
CA VAL A 278 3.52 -3.17 -2.19
C VAL A 278 4.58 -4.20 -2.62
N LEU A 279 5.82 -3.96 -2.23
CA LEU A 279 6.97 -4.80 -2.58
C LEU A 279 7.73 -5.20 -1.32
N ALA A 280 8.26 -6.42 -1.29
CA ALA A 280 9.30 -6.82 -0.35
C ALA A 280 10.64 -6.94 -1.08
N LEU A 281 11.64 -6.21 -0.62
CA LEU A 281 13.03 -6.29 -1.08
C LEU A 281 13.80 -7.23 -0.16
N ILE A 282 14.44 -8.27 -0.72
CA ILE A 282 15.12 -9.34 0.04
C ILE A 282 16.63 -9.15 0.06
#